data_AF-A0A7R9YJB2-F1
#
_entry.id   AF-A0A7R9YJB2-F1
#
_cell.length_a   1.000
_cell.length_b   1.000
_cell.length_c   1.000
_cell.angle_alpha   90.00
_cell.angle_beta   90.00
_cell.angle_gamma   90.00
#
_symmetry.space_group_name_H-M   'P 1'
#
loop_
_entity.id
_entity.type
_entity.pdbx_description
1 polymer ?
#
loop_
_entity_poly.entity_id
_entity_poly.type
_entity_poly.pdbx_seq_one_letter_code
_entity_poly.pdbx_strand_id
1 'polypeptide(L)'
;DAVRSAGGTYAIFWQHVAARNDLTPTSWYALDNACMKRSTTFASAPGLGPVGRAWLSQEPGLIADVRAAESEAFDRRLLAAHFGIRSIAFVPSGVGERVCRAV
;
A
#
# COMPACT_ATOMS: atom_id res chain seq x y z
N ASP A 1 6.48 15.76 8.67
CA ASP A 1 6.54 14.54 7.86
C ASP A 1 5.57 14.69 6.68
N ALA A 2 6.04 14.37 5.46
CA ALA A 2 5.32 14.50 4.20
C ALA A 2 3.96 13.76 4.15
N VAL A 3 3.80 12.68 4.94
CA VAL A 3 2.53 11.92 5.00
C VAL A 3 1.44 12.75 5.68
N ARG A 4 1.75 13.30 6.86
CA ARG A 4 0.81 14.14 7.63
C ARG A 4 0.49 15.44 6.90
N SER A 5 1.46 16.06 6.22
CA SER A 5 1.20 17.29 5.43
C SER A 5 0.36 17.04 4.18
N ALA A 6 0.33 15.82 3.66
CA ALA A 6 -0.54 15.41 2.56
C ALA A 6 -1.95 14.95 3.03
N GLY A 7 -2.25 15.05 4.33
CA GLY A 7 -3.52 14.56 4.90
C GLY A 7 -3.61 13.05 5.07
N GLY A 8 -2.51 12.31 4.85
CA GLY A 8 -2.44 10.87 5.06
C GLY A 8 -2.33 10.50 6.54
N THR A 9 -2.97 9.40 6.94
CA THR A 9 -2.95 8.87 8.32
C THR A 9 -1.84 7.86 8.56
N TYR A 10 -1.30 7.26 7.49
CA TYR A 10 -0.16 6.36 7.51
C TYR A 10 0.51 6.28 6.13
N ALA A 11 1.69 5.67 6.07
CA ALA A 11 2.29 5.23 4.83
C ALA A 11 3.05 3.91 5.01
N ILE A 12 3.05 3.06 3.99
CA ILE A 12 3.80 1.80 3.95
C ILE A 12 4.75 1.81 2.76
N PHE A 13 6.01 1.46 3.01
CA PHE A 13 7.01 1.28 1.98
C PHE A 13 7.23 -0.22 1.77
N TRP A 14 7.00 -0.66 0.53
CA TRP A 14 7.14 -2.05 0.11
C TRP A 14 8.35 -2.18 -0.79
N GLN A 15 9.18 -3.20 -0.59
CA GLN A 15 10.34 -3.49 -1.43
C GLN A 15 10.21 -4.86 -2.08
N HIS A 16 10.66 -4.98 -3.33
CA HIS A 16 10.73 -6.27 -4.01
C HIS A 16 11.90 -7.11 -3.50
N VAL A 17 11.60 -8.36 -3.18
CA VAL A 17 12.59 -9.38 -2.80
C VAL A 17 12.69 -10.36 -3.96
N ALA A 18 13.65 -10.14 -4.85
CA ALA A 18 13.79 -10.88 -6.10
C ALA A 18 13.84 -12.41 -5.91
N ALA A 19 14.53 -12.88 -4.86
CA ALA A 19 14.66 -14.31 -4.55
C ALA A 19 13.33 -15.04 -4.29
N ARG A 20 12.29 -14.33 -3.83
CA ARG A 20 10.96 -14.89 -3.55
C ARG A 20 9.89 -14.38 -4.51
N ASN A 21 10.24 -13.45 -5.39
CA ASN A 21 9.33 -12.69 -6.23
C ASN A 21 8.16 -12.07 -5.44
N ASP A 22 8.47 -11.45 -4.30
CA ASP A 22 7.50 -10.95 -3.33
C ASP A 22 7.75 -9.46 -3.03
N LEU A 23 6.70 -8.74 -2.63
CA LEU A 23 6.78 -7.36 -2.16
C LEU A 23 6.60 -7.40 -0.64
N THR A 24 7.65 -7.04 0.09
CA THR A 24 7.66 -7.07 1.55
C THR A 24 7.63 -5.64 2.11
N PRO A 25 6.80 -5.34 3.13
CA PRO A 25 6.86 -4.07 3.84
C PRO A 25 8.21 -3.93 4.56
N THR A 26 8.96 -2.86 4.31
CA THR A 26 10.28 -2.63 4.92
C THR A 26 10.29 -1.48 5.91
N SER A 27 9.41 -0.50 5.73
CA SER A 27 9.22 0.59 6.69
C SER A 27 7.82 1.17 6.58
N TRP A 28 7.40 1.89 7.62
CA TRP A 28 6.10 2.55 7.66
C TRP A 28 6.11 3.77 8.57
N TYR A 29 5.15 4.65 8.33
CA TYR A 29 4.76 5.74 9.20
C TYR A 29 3.28 5.55 9.54
N ALA A 30 2.85 5.74 10.78
CA ALA A 30 1.44 5.75 11.12
C ALA A 30 1.18 6.59 12.36
N LEU A 31 0.04 7.30 12.37
CA LEU A 31 -0.45 7.96 13.58
C LEU A 31 -0.96 6.95 14.61
N ASP A 32 -1.54 5.83 14.15
CA ASP A 32 -1.90 4.66 14.95
C ASP A 32 -1.40 3.37 14.26
N ASN A 33 -0.61 2.58 15.00
CA ASN A 33 0.00 1.36 14.51
C ASN A 33 -0.97 0.16 14.39
N ALA A 34 -2.19 0.24 14.92
CA ALA A 34 -3.15 -0.88 14.88
C ALA A 34 -3.53 -1.27 13.44
N CYS A 35 -3.77 -0.30 12.56
CA CYS A 35 -4.03 -0.54 11.14
C CYS A 35 -2.81 -1.15 10.44
N MET A 36 -1.61 -0.69 10.81
CA MET A 36 -0.35 -1.11 10.20
C MET A 36 -0.03 -2.58 10.46
N LYS A 37 -0.08 -3.01 11.72
CA LYS A 37 0.21 -4.40 12.11
C LYS A 37 -0.62 -5.43 11.35
N ARG A 38 -1.84 -5.05 10.97
CA ARG A 38 -2.75 -5.89 10.17
C ARG A 38 -2.56 -5.70 8.68
N SER A 39 -2.14 -4.51 8.22
CA SER A 39 -1.89 -4.25 6.79
C SER A 39 -0.65 -4.96 6.27
N THR A 40 0.35 -5.20 7.12
CA THR A 40 1.59 -5.89 6.75
C THR A 40 1.44 -7.41 6.62
N THR A 41 0.28 -7.98 6.98
CA THR A 41 0.03 -9.44 6.86
C THR A 41 -0.56 -9.84 5.51
N PHE A 42 -0.91 -8.87 4.66
CA PHE A 42 -1.44 -9.15 3.33
C PHE A 42 -0.28 -9.46 2.38
N ALA A 43 -0.37 -10.60 1.70
CA ALA A 43 0.58 -10.97 0.66
C ALA A 43 0.53 -9.97 -0.51
N SER A 44 1.67 -9.71 -1.14
CA SER A 44 1.73 -8.87 -2.33
C SER A 44 2.89 -9.31 -3.19
N ALA A 45 2.64 -9.68 -4.44
CA ALA A 45 3.67 -10.00 -5.43
C ALA A 45 3.52 -9.06 -6.64
N PRO A 46 4.51 -8.93 -7.53
CA PRO A 46 4.34 -8.18 -8.77
C PRO A 46 3.05 -8.60 -9.51
N GLY A 47 2.20 -7.63 -9.83
CA GLY A 47 0.89 -7.83 -10.47
C GLY A 47 -0.27 -8.20 -9.53
N LEU A 48 0.00 -8.62 -8.29
CA LEU A 48 -1.04 -9.03 -7.34
C LEU A 48 -1.50 -7.87 -6.44
N GLY A 49 -2.80 -7.58 -6.46
CA GLY A 49 -3.38 -6.48 -5.70
C GLY A 49 -2.88 -5.09 -6.14
N PRO A 50 -3.30 -4.01 -5.49
CA PRO A 50 -2.95 -2.65 -5.94
C PRO A 50 -1.45 -2.33 -5.83
N VAL A 51 -0.79 -2.82 -4.77
CA VAL A 51 0.66 -2.63 -4.58
C VAL A 51 1.43 -3.36 -5.67
N GLY A 52 1.09 -4.62 -5.92
CA GLY A 52 1.70 -5.43 -6.98
C GLY A 52 1.47 -4.85 -8.36
N ARG A 53 0.26 -4.36 -8.66
CA ARG A 53 -0.06 -3.71 -9.94
C ARG A 53 0.71 -2.41 -10.14
N ALA A 54 0.79 -1.53 -9.14
CA ALA A 54 1.57 -0.30 -9.21
C ALA A 54 3.07 -0.60 -9.39
N TRP A 55 3.58 -1.62 -8.69
CA TRP A 55 4.96 -2.06 -8.86
C TRP A 55 5.22 -2.64 -10.25
N LEU A 56 4.33 -3.46 -10.81
CA LEU A 56 4.54 -4.08 -12.12
C LEU A 56 4.42 -3.07 -13.26
N SER A 57 3.40 -2.21 -13.22
CA SER A 57 3.13 -1.20 -14.25
C SER A 57 4.09 0.00 -14.19
N GLN A 58 4.70 0.25 -13.02
CA GLN A 58 5.42 1.49 -12.74
C GLN A 58 4.54 2.75 -12.89
N GLU A 59 3.22 2.59 -12.81
CA GLU A 59 2.25 3.68 -12.83
C GLU A 59 1.63 3.89 -11.44
N PRO A 60 1.36 5.15 -11.04
CA PRO A 60 0.62 5.41 -9.80
C PRO A 60 -0.81 4.84 -9.86
N GLY A 61 -1.24 4.24 -8.75
CA GLY A 61 -2.62 3.79 -8.57
C GLY A 61 -3.34 4.62 -7.51
N LEU A 62 -4.66 4.79 -7.66
CA LEU A 62 -5.51 5.45 -6.66
C LEU A 62 -6.78 4.65 -6.41
N ILE A 63 -7.04 4.33 -5.14
CA ILE A 63 -8.35 3.94 -4.65
C ILE A 63 -8.98 5.20 -4.06
N ALA A 64 -9.87 5.85 -4.80
CA ALA A 64 -10.49 7.11 -4.37
C ALA A 64 -11.53 6.91 -3.25
N ASP A 65 -12.20 5.76 -3.26
CA ASP A 65 -13.09 5.34 -2.17
C ASP A 65 -12.92 3.84 -1.91
N VAL A 66 -12.35 3.51 -0.76
CA VAL A 66 -12.20 2.14 -0.27
C VAL A 66 -13.56 1.43 -0.20
N ARG A 67 -14.65 2.14 0.12
CA ARG A 67 -15.98 1.53 0.22
C ARG A 67 -16.53 1.10 -1.14
N ALA A 68 -16.05 1.69 -2.22
CA ALA A 68 -16.43 1.35 -3.59
C ALA A 68 -15.47 0.35 -4.25
N ALA A 69 -14.32 0.05 -3.64
CA ALA A 69 -13.37 -0.91 -4.19
C ALA A 69 -13.94 -2.34 -4.16
N GLU A 70 -13.81 -3.07 -5.27
CA GLU A 70 -14.16 -4.49 -5.32
C GLU A 70 -13.21 -5.33 -4.46
N SER A 71 -13.71 -6.41 -3.85
CA SER A 71 -12.91 -7.25 -2.94
C SER A 71 -11.70 -7.87 -3.63
N GLU A 72 -11.86 -8.36 -4.87
CA GLU A 72 -10.77 -8.93 -5.67
C GLU A 72 -9.70 -7.89 -6.05
N ALA A 73 -10.09 -6.63 -6.11
CA ALA A 73 -9.18 -5.53 -6.39
C ALA A 73 -8.40 -5.11 -5.15
N PHE A 74 -8.92 -5.37 -3.94
CA PHE A 74 -8.37 -4.85 -2.68
C PHE A 74 -8.81 -5.63 -1.43
N ASP A 75 -8.08 -6.71 -1.10
CA ASP A 75 -8.41 -7.57 0.05
C ASP A 75 -8.46 -6.85 1.41
N ARG A 76 -7.65 -5.80 1.59
CA ARG A 76 -7.64 -5.03 2.86
C ARG A 76 -8.76 -4.00 2.98
N ARG A 77 -9.77 -4.01 2.10
CA ARG A 77 -10.90 -3.07 2.09
C ARG A 77 -11.58 -2.92 3.44
N LEU A 78 -11.96 -4.04 4.05
CA LEU A 78 -12.69 -4.05 5.32
C LEU A 78 -11.83 -3.50 6.46
N LEU A 79 -10.53 -3.80 6.44
CA LEU A 79 -9.57 -3.24 7.39
C LEU A 79 -9.46 -1.73 7.22
N ALA A 80 -9.30 -1.25 5.99
CA ALA A 80 -9.21 0.16 5.70
C ALA A 80 -10.50 0.92 6.12
N ALA A 81 -11.67 0.35 5.85
CA ALA A 81 -12.95 0.90 6.28
C ALA A 81 -13.08 0.95 7.83
N HIS A 82 -12.63 -0.09 8.54
CA HIS A 82 -12.63 -0.14 10.00
C HIS A 82 -11.79 0.98 10.63
N PHE A 83 -10.66 1.33 10.01
CA PHE A 83 -9.79 2.42 10.46
C PHE A 83 -10.16 3.79 9.86
N GLY A 84 -11.32 3.90 9.20
CA GLY A 84 -11.78 5.17 8.63
C GLY A 84 -10.98 5.67 7.42
N ILE A 85 -10.18 4.80 6.78
CA ILE A 85 -9.40 5.15 5.60
C ILE A 85 -10.35 5.25 4.41
N ARG A 86 -10.42 6.45 3.83
CA ARG A 86 -11.30 6.74 2.69
C ARG A 86 -10.65 6.45 1.35
N SER A 87 -9.40 6.87 1.17
CA SER A 87 -8.67 6.77 -0.09
C SER A 87 -7.25 6.30 0.15
N ILE A 88 -6.64 5.64 -0.84
CA ILE A 88 -5.25 5.19 -0.79
C ILE A 88 -4.58 5.43 -2.13
N ALA A 89 -3.40 6.05 -2.11
CA ALA A 89 -2.55 6.18 -3.29
C ALA A 89 -1.38 5.19 -3.24
N PHE A 90 -1.03 4.61 -4.39
CA PHE A 90 0.08 3.70 -4.59
C PHE A 90 1.07 4.37 -5.55
N VAL A 91 2.27 4.67 -5.08
CA VAL A 91 3.29 5.35 -5.89
C VAL A 91 4.53 4.48 -6.01
N PRO A 92 4.87 3.98 -7.21
CA PRO A 92 6.15 3.33 -7.44
C PRO A 92 7.27 4.37 -7.39
N SER A 93 8.39 4.04 -6.71
CA SER A 93 9.57 4.90 -6.61
C SER A 93 10.83 4.14 -7.04
N GLY A 94 11.69 4.85 -7.79
CA GLY A 94 12.83 4.27 -8.52
C GLY A 94 14.16 4.27 -7.78
N VAL A 95 14.24 4.62 -6.49
CA VAL A 95 15.54 4.70 -5.79
C VAL A 95 15.75 3.44 -4.95
N GLY A 96 16.49 2.48 -5.53
CA GLY A 96 16.84 1.17 -4.93
C GLY A 96 15.82 0.08 -5.23
N GLU A 97 16.01 -0.65 -6.33
CA GLU A 97 15.26 -1.81 -6.86
C GLU A 97 13.72 -1.88 -6.61
N ARG A 98 13.08 -0.69 -6.63
CA ARG A 98 11.64 -0.43 -6.75
C ARG A 98 10.85 -0.60 -5.46
N VAL A 99 10.53 0.55 -4.85
CA VAL A 99 9.71 0.67 -3.65
C VAL A 99 8.30 1.15 -4.02
N CYS A 100 7.24 0.57 -3.43
CA CYS A 100 5.87 1.09 -3.55
C CYS A 100 5.46 1.79 -2.25
N ARG A 101 5.00 3.04 -2.37
CA ARG A 101 4.45 3.82 -1.25
C ARG A 101 2.93 3.75 -1.28
N ALA A 102 2.31 3.17 -0.26
CA ALA A 102 0.88 3.30 0.00
C ALA A 102 0.68 4.49 0.96
N VAL A 103 -0.07 5.53 0.57
CA VAL A 103 -0.44 6.70 1.38
C VAL A 103 -1.93 6.72 1.64
#